data_AF-A0A1E5UXW7-F1
#
_entry.id   AF-A0A1E5UXW7-F1
#
_cell.length_a   1.000
_cell.length_b   1.000
_cell.length_c   1.000
_cell.angle_alpha   90.00
_cell.angle_beta   90.00
_cell.angle_gamma   90.00
#
_symmetry.space_group_name_H-M   'P 1'
#
loop_
_entity.id
_entity.type
_entity.pdbx_description
1 polymer ?
#
loop_
_entity_poly.entity_id
_entity_poly.type
_entity_poly.pdbx_seq_one_letter_code
_entity_poly.pdbx_strand_id
1 'polypeptide(L)'
;MANVDQYGRTHFIFGDGKNCDDFVYVENVVHGHICADRTLSTTEGAKTSGGKAYFITNMESMNMWDFLYLVQEELGHKRPFKIRIPSIVIKPISYLVEWGYKVLYPYGTCQPQRLTPARIKYITLNRTFSCNKAVEELGYKPIVTLMVLNLNPSVLSY
;
A
#
# COMPACT_ATOMS: atom_id res chain seq x y z
N MET A 1 23.64 6.02 3.79
CA MET A 1 22.46 6.81 3.35
C MET A 1 22.37 6.73 1.85
N ALA A 2 21.59 5.79 1.32
CA ALA A 2 21.32 5.75 -0.11
C ALA A 2 20.43 6.95 -0.47
N ASN A 3 20.85 7.76 -1.43
CA ASN A 3 20.05 8.83 -2.02
C ASN A 3 18.80 8.21 -2.69
N VAL A 4 17.70 8.08 -1.94
CA VAL A 4 16.43 7.61 -2.50
C VAL A 4 15.89 8.61 -3.54
N ASP A 5 16.36 9.87 -3.51
CA ASP A 5 15.91 10.95 -4.40
C ASP A 5 16.94 11.42 -5.44
N GLN A 6 17.97 10.63 -5.76
CA GLN A 6 18.96 11.03 -6.79
C GLN A 6 18.41 11.14 -8.22
N TYR A 7 17.10 10.94 -8.43
CA TYR A 7 16.52 10.80 -9.76
C TYR A 7 15.14 11.45 -9.95
N GLY A 8 14.62 12.23 -8.98
CA GLY A 8 13.30 12.86 -9.13
C GLY A 8 12.18 11.86 -9.44
N ARG A 9 12.25 10.66 -8.84
CA ARG A 9 11.44 9.49 -9.26
C ARG A 9 10.02 9.49 -8.70
N THR A 10 9.71 10.38 -7.74
CA THR A 10 8.43 10.46 -7.02
C THR A 10 7.53 11.62 -7.47
N HIS A 11 7.86 12.31 -8.57
CA HIS A 11 7.09 13.46 -9.06
C HIS A 11 5.78 13.10 -9.79
N PHE A 12 5.58 11.84 -10.17
CA PHE A 12 4.46 11.44 -11.04
C PHE A 12 3.34 10.77 -10.25
N ILE A 13 2.16 11.39 -10.29
CA ILE A 13 0.90 10.83 -9.82
C ILE A 13 0.21 10.18 -11.01
N PHE A 14 0.04 8.86 -10.98
CA PHE A 14 -0.72 8.14 -11.99
C PHE A 14 -2.20 8.10 -11.63
N GLY A 15 -3.06 8.50 -12.58
CA GLY A 15 -4.51 8.54 -12.42
C GLY A 15 -5.05 9.90 -11.98
N ASP A 16 -6.22 9.88 -11.33
CA ASP A 16 -6.86 11.08 -10.78
C ASP A 16 -6.26 11.51 -9.42
N GLY A 17 -5.36 10.69 -8.88
CA GLY A 17 -4.72 10.92 -7.59
C GLY A 17 -5.67 10.74 -6.41
N LYS A 18 -6.82 10.08 -6.59
CA LYS A 18 -7.81 9.78 -5.53
C LYS A 18 -7.80 8.31 -5.12
N ASN A 19 -6.69 7.61 -5.36
CA ASN A 19 -6.56 6.19 -5.06
C ASN A 19 -6.52 5.99 -3.55
N CYS A 20 -7.61 5.44 -2.99
CA CYS A 20 -7.70 5.07 -1.59
C CYS A 20 -7.17 3.65 -1.40
N ASP A 21 -6.16 3.50 -0.56
CA ASP A 21 -5.57 2.23 -0.17
C ASP A 21 -5.53 2.13 1.35
N ASP A 22 -5.81 0.93 1.88
CA ASP A 22 -5.68 0.67 3.30
C ASP A 22 -4.23 0.31 3.64
N PHE A 23 -3.56 1.24 4.33
CA PHE A 23 -2.27 0.98 4.94
C PHE A 23 -2.48 0.38 6.33
N VAL A 24 -1.64 -0.58 6.69
CA VAL A 24 -1.66 -1.23 7.99
C VAL A 24 -0.28 -1.15 8.62
N TYR A 25 -0.24 -0.74 9.89
CA TYR A 25 1.01 -0.72 10.63
C TYR A 25 1.36 -2.13 11.10
N VAL A 26 2.65 -2.49 11.08
CA VAL A 26 3.09 -3.87 11.33
C VAL A 26 2.67 -4.36 12.72
N GLU A 27 2.73 -3.52 13.76
CA GLU A 27 2.27 -3.91 15.10
C GLU A 27 0.77 -4.18 15.16
N ASN A 28 -0.04 -3.50 14.34
CA ASN A 28 -1.47 -3.78 14.26
C ASN A 28 -1.73 -5.13 13.57
N VAL A 29 -0.90 -5.51 12.59
CA VAL A 29 -0.95 -6.86 11.99
C VAL A 29 -0.63 -7.92 13.04
N VAL A 30 0.45 -7.70 13.82
CA VAL A 30 0.84 -8.59 14.91
C VAL A 30 -0.27 -8.68 15.97
N HIS A 31 -0.87 -7.55 16.35
CA HIS A 31 -2.00 -7.53 17.28
C HIS A 31 -3.21 -8.33 16.75
N GLY A 32 -3.53 -8.19 15.46
CA GLY A 32 -4.56 -8.99 14.79
C GLY A 32 -4.30 -10.50 14.90
N HIS A 33 -3.05 -10.94 14.76
CA HIS A 33 -2.67 -12.34 14.97
C HIS A 33 -2.86 -12.79 16.42
N ILE A 34 -2.50 -11.96 17.40
CA ILE A 34 -2.70 -12.27 18.83
C ILE A 34 -4.19 -12.37 19.16
N CYS A 35 -5.03 -11.48 18.61
CA CYS A 35 -6.48 -11.57 18.74
C CYS A 35 -7.01 -12.88 18.16
N ALA A 36 -6.57 -13.25 16.96
CA ALA A 36 -6.96 -14.49 16.32
C ALA A 36 -6.59 -15.73 17.16
N ASP A 37 -5.35 -15.77 17.68
CA ASP A 37 -4.86 -16.86 18.53
C ASP A 37 -5.70 -17.01 19.82
N ARG A 38 -6.00 -15.89 20.49
CA ARG A 38 -6.86 -15.87 21.68
C ARG A 38 -8.27 -16.38 21.41
N THR A 39 -8.87 -15.95 20.31
CA THR A 39 -10.23 -16.40 19.93
C THR A 39 -10.23 -17.89 19.60
N LEU A 40 -9.25 -18.35 18.82
CA LEU A 40 -9.12 -19.76 18.42
C LEU A 40 -8.76 -20.69 19.57
N SER A 41 -8.16 -20.17 20.64
CA SER A 41 -7.87 -20.94 21.86
C SER A 41 -9.13 -21.34 22.64
N THR A 42 -10.28 -20.71 22.36
CA THR A 42 -11.56 -21.05 23.00
C THR A 42 -12.40 -21.92 22.07
N THR A 43 -13.10 -22.92 22.62
CA THR A 43 -13.96 -23.81 21.81
C THR A 43 -15.06 -23.05 21.06
N GLU A 44 -15.67 -22.04 21.70
CA GLU A 44 -16.74 -21.23 21.09
C GLU A 44 -16.20 -20.24 20.05
N GLY A 45 -15.06 -19.61 20.33
CA GLY A 45 -14.36 -18.76 19.37
C GLY A 45 -13.89 -19.56 18.15
N ALA A 46 -13.28 -20.73 18.34
CA ALA A 46 -12.86 -21.61 17.26
C ALA A 46 -14.01 -22.08 16.37
N LYS A 47 -15.19 -22.38 16.92
CA LYS A 47 -16.39 -22.69 16.12
C LYS A 47 -16.82 -21.51 15.26
N THR A 48 -16.69 -20.30 15.78
CA THR A 48 -17.11 -19.07 15.09
C THR A 48 -16.10 -18.62 14.06
N SER A 49 -14.81 -18.65 14.37
CA SER A 49 -13.75 -18.03 13.58
C SER A 49 -12.82 -19.00 12.85
N GLY A 50 -12.84 -20.28 13.20
CA GLY A 50 -12.00 -21.32 12.60
C GLY A 50 -12.24 -21.47 11.09
N GLY A 51 -11.16 -21.51 10.32
CA GLY A 51 -11.21 -21.70 8.86
C GLY A 51 -11.69 -20.51 8.04
N LYS A 52 -11.95 -19.36 8.67
CA LYS A 52 -12.35 -18.11 8.00
C LYS A 52 -11.14 -17.23 7.70
N ALA A 53 -11.22 -16.50 6.59
CA ALA A 53 -10.29 -15.42 6.27
C ALA A 53 -10.79 -14.08 6.83
N TYR A 54 -9.84 -13.25 7.27
CA TYR A 54 -10.05 -11.93 7.85
C TYR A 54 -9.07 -10.92 7.25
N PHE A 55 -9.54 -9.68 7.08
CA PHE A 55 -8.68 -8.55 6.71
C PHE A 55 -8.36 -7.73 7.96
N ILE A 56 -7.08 -7.45 8.16
CA ILE A 56 -6.59 -6.58 9.23
C ILE A 56 -6.19 -5.26 8.59
N THR A 57 -6.83 -4.17 9.02
CA THR A 57 -6.54 -2.80 8.54
C THR A 57 -6.48 -1.83 9.72
N ASN A 58 -6.00 -0.61 9.47
CA ASN A 58 -5.96 0.46 10.48
C ASN A 58 -7.30 1.21 10.65
N MET A 59 -8.39 0.77 9.99
CA MET A 59 -9.69 1.48 9.95
C MET A 59 -9.65 2.93 9.41
N GLU A 60 -8.51 3.34 8.87
CA GLU A 60 -8.24 4.67 8.36
C GLU A 60 -7.81 4.54 6.90
N SER A 61 -8.78 4.60 5.99
CA SER A 61 -8.46 4.64 4.55
C SER A 61 -7.73 5.95 4.26
N MET A 62 -6.51 5.86 3.75
CA MET A 62 -5.69 7.00 3.35
C MET A 62 -5.49 6.99 1.83
N ASN A 63 -5.33 8.16 1.25
CA ASN A 63 -4.90 8.25 -0.13
C ASN A 63 -3.44 7.77 -0.24
N MET A 64 -3.16 6.84 -1.16
CA MET A 64 -1.81 6.31 -1.38
C MET A 64 -0.77 7.40 -1.62
N TRP A 65 -1.13 8.44 -2.37
CA TRP A 65 -0.23 9.54 -2.67
C TRP A 65 0.04 10.39 -1.43
N ASP A 66 -0.98 10.66 -0.60
CA ASP A 66 -0.82 11.41 0.64
C ASP A 66 0.08 10.65 1.62
N PHE A 67 -0.07 9.33 1.73
CA PHE A 67 0.84 8.47 2.51
C PHE A 67 2.29 8.57 2.03
N LEU A 68 2.53 8.47 0.71
CA LEU A 68 3.88 8.61 0.14
C LEU A 68 4.48 10.00 0.39
N TYR A 69 3.67 11.05 0.44
CA TYR A 69 4.16 12.40 0.77
C TYR A 69 4.52 12.51 2.26
N LEU A 70 3.69 11.95 3.15
CA LEU A 70 4.01 11.91 4.58
C LEU A 70 5.34 11.21 4.82
N VAL A 71 5.57 10.03 4.23
CA VAL A 71 6.84 9.31 4.36
C VAL A 71 8.03 10.11 3.80
N GLN A 72 7.86 10.81 2.68
CA GLN A 72 8.94 11.65 2.11
C GLN A 72 9.25 12.87 2.99
N GLU A 73 8.22 13.50 3.56
CA GLU A 73 8.35 14.64 4.46
C GLU A 73 9.10 14.23 5.75
N GLU A 74 8.77 13.08 6.33
CA GLU A 74 9.48 12.48 7.46
C GLU A 74 10.95 12.14 7.15
N LEU A 75 11.24 11.72 5.91
CA LEU A 75 12.61 11.46 5.45
C LEU A 75 13.38 12.76 5.13
N GLY A 76 12.83 13.94 5.43
CA GLY A 76 13.47 15.25 5.20
C GLY A 76 13.46 15.71 3.74
N HIS A 77 12.69 15.07 2.87
CA HIS A 77 12.58 15.47 1.47
C HIS A 77 11.46 16.50 1.31
N LYS A 78 11.75 17.62 0.62
CA LYS A 78 10.73 18.61 0.29
C LYS A 78 9.71 18.02 -0.66
N ARG A 79 8.43 18.38 -0.49
CA ARG A 79 7.33 17.90 -1.32
C ARG A 79 7.68 18.04 -2.82
N PRO A 80 7.87 16.93 -3.54
CA PRO A 80 8.17 16.97 -4.95
C PRO A 80 6.98 17.54 -5.75
N PHE A 81 7.24 18.23 -6.87
CA PHE A 81 6.17 18.74 -7.75
C PHE A 81 5.19 17.64 -8.18
N LYS A 82 3.89 17.93 -8.20
CA LYS A 82 2.82 16.99 -8.53
C LYS A 82 2.51 16.99 -10.04
N ILE A 83 3.08 16.06 -10.79
CA ILE A 83 2.72 15.85 -12.20
C ILE A 83 1.67 14.74 -12.28
N ARG A 84 0.42 15.10 -12.61
CA ARG A 84 -0.67 14.13 -12.76
C ARG A 84 -0.73 13.61 -14.19
N ILE A 85 -0.65 12.30 -14.35
CA ILE A 85 -0.80 11.62 -15.64
C ILE A 85 -2.12 10.84 -15.60
N PRO A 86 -3.14 11.23 -16.38
CA PRO A 86 -4.43 10.54 -16.40
C PRO A 86 -4.29 9.05 -16.76
N SER A 87 -5.10 8.20 -16.10
CA SER A 87 -5.13 6.75 -16.34
C SER A 87 -5.37 6.38 -17.81
N ILE A 88 -6.15 7.20 -18.52
CA ILE A 88 -6.49 7.02 -19.95
C ILE A 88 -5.25 7.13 -20.84
N VAL A 89 -4.28 7.95 -20.46
CA VAL A 89 -3.04 8.17 -21.23
C VAL A 89 -1.99 7.12 -20.87
N ILE A 90 -1.78 6.86 -19.58
CA ILE A 90 -0.69 5.98 -19.15
C ILE A 90 -0.96 4.49 -19.44
N LYS A 91 -2.23 4.05 -19.43
CA LYS A 91 -2.60 2.66 -19.73
C LYS A 91 -2.18 2.23 -21.15
N PRO A 92 -2.58 2.91 -22.25
CA PRO A 92 -2.15 2.50 -23.59
C PRO A 92 -0.64 2.60 -23.75
N ILE A 93 0.01 3.63 -23.18
CA ILE A 93 1.48 3.74 -23.18
C ILE A 93 2.13 2.50 -22.57
N SER A 94 1.61 2.00 -21.45
CA SER A 94 2.17 0.81 -20.80
C SER A 94 2.06 -0.46 -21.63
N TYR A 95 0.97 -0.63 -22.38
CA TYR A 95 0.81 -1.74 -23.30
C TYR A 95 1.74 -1.61 -24.51
N LEU A 96 1.89 -0.41 -25.06
CA LEU A 96 2.82 -0.15 -26.17
C LEU A 96 4.27 -0.43 -25.76
N VAL A 97 4.65 0.02 -24.56
CA VAL A 97 5.95 -0.24 -23.97
C VAL A 97 6.14 -1.74 -23.81
N GLU A 98 5.24 -2.45 -23.12
CA GLU A 98 5.36 -3.90 -22.93
C GLU A 98 5.43 -4.66 -24.26
N TRP A 99 4.63 -4.27 -25.25
CA TRP A 99 4.68 -4.85 -26.58
C TRP A 99 6.03 -4.62 -27.28
N GLY A 100 6.54 -3.39 -27.28
CA GLY A 100 7.86 -3.08 -27.84
C GLY A 100 8.98 -3.89 -27.20
N TYR A 101 8.92 -4.09 -25.88
CA TYR A 101 9.87 -4.95 -25.19
C TYR A 101 9.70 -6.43 -25.52
N LYS A 102 8.48 -6.94 -25.72
CA LYS A 102 8.28 -8.32 -26.19
C LYS A 102 8.88 -8.54 -27.58
N VAL A 103 8.79 -7.55 -28.46
CA VAL A 103 9.40 -7.59 -29.80
C VAL A 103 10.93 -7.54 -29.73
N LEU A 104 11.47 -6.75 -28.79
CA LEU A 104 12.93 -6.59 -28.60
C LEU A 104 13.56 -7.65 -27.69
N TYR A 105 12.75 -8.42 -26.95
CA TYR A 105 13.19 -9.49 -26.06
C TYR A 105 14.17 -10.50 -26.69
N PRO A 106 13.99 -10.94 -27.95
CA PRO A 106 14.94 -11.83 -28.63
C PRO A 106 16.34 -11.23 -28.80
N TYR A 107 16.49 -9.90 -28.72
CA TYR A 107 17.76 -9.19 -28.87
C TYR A 107 18.45 -8.93 -27.51
N GLY A 108 18.02 -9.60 -26.44
CA GLY A 108 18.66 -9.53 -25.13
C GLY A 108 18.25 -8.32 -24.28
N THR A 109 17.17 -7.62 -24.63
CA THR A 109 16.68 -6.50 -23.80
C THR A 109 15.91 -7.00 -22.58
N CYS A 110 16.22 -6.48 -21.40
CA CYS A 110 15.46 -6.78 -20.18
C CYS A 110 14.10 -6.07 -20.16
N GLN A 111 13.08 -6.76 -19.63
CA GLN A 111 11.75 -6.19 -19.46
C GLN A 111 11.80 -4.97 -18.52
N PRO A 112 11.10 -3.87 -18.86
CA PRO A 112 11.08 -2.68 -18.03
C PRO A 112 10.31 -2.99 -16.74
N GLN A 113 11.00 -2.96 -15.61
CA GLN A 113 10.34 -3.13 -14.31
C GLN A 113 9.43 -1.96 -13.91
N ARG A 114 9.49 -0.83 -14.64
CA ARG A 114 8.89 0.45 -14.24
C ARG A 114 7.47 0.67 -14.75
N LEU A 115 7.21 0.41 -16.04
CA LEU A 115 5.95 0.75 -16.73
C LEU A 115 5.24 -0.50 -17.23
N THR A 116 4.96 -1.43 -16.33
CA THR A 116 4.16 -2.61 -16.65
C THR A 116 2.66 -2.27 -16.50
N PRO A 117 1.78 -2.73 -17.41
CA PRO A 117 0.33 -2.58 -17.27
C PRO A 117 -0.19 -3.09 -15.93
N ALA A 118 0.40 -4.17 -15.41
CA ALA A 118 0.11 -4.67 -14.06
C ALA A 118 0.34 -3.58 -13.00
N ARG A 119 1.53 -2.98 -12.94
CA ARG A 119 1.86 -1.95 -11.95
C ARG A 119 0.98 -0.70 -12.07
N ILE A 120 0.70 -0.25 -13.28
CA ILE A 120 -0.20 0.89 -13.51
C ILE A 120 -1.62 0.56 -13.07
N LYS A 121 -2.11 -0.65 -13.38
CA LYS A 121 -3.37 -1.14 -12.84
C LYS A 121 -3.32 -1.17 -11.31
N TYR A 122 -2.21 -1.59 -10.72
CA TYR A 122 -2.10 -1.59 -9.26
C TYR A 122 -2.18 -0.18 -8.67
N ILE A 123 -1.45 0.77 -9.22
CA ILE A 123 -1.39 2.14 -8.70
C ILE A 123 -2.69 2.93 -8.93
N THR A 124 -3.50 2.57 -9.93
CA THR A 124 -4.73 3.30 -10.32
C THR A 124 -6.02 2.71 -9.76
N LEU A 125 -5.95 1.61 -9.00
CA LEU A 125 -7.11 0.95 -8.41
C LEU A 125 -7.23 1.33 -6.93
N ASN A 126 -8.48 1.56 -6.48
CA ASN A 126 -8.79 1.69 -5.06
C ASN A 126 -8.79 0.31 -4.39
N ARG A 127 -8.08 0.15 -3.28
CA ARG A 127 -8.09 -1.06 -2.45
C ARG A 127 -8.42 -0.74 -1.00
N THR A 128 -9.70 -0.52 -0.77
CA THR A 128 -10.27 -0.46 0.57
C THR A 128 -10.83 -1.83 0.94
N PHE A 129 -10.51 -2.32 2.12
CA PHE A 129 -10.95 -3.58 2.69
C PHE A 129 -11.74 -3.33 3.98
N SER A 130 -12.81 -4.10 4.19
CA SER A 130 -13.56 -4.04 5.44
C SER A 130 -12.94 -4.96 6.48
N CYS A 131 -12.57 -4.40 7.64
CA CYS A 131 -12.13 -5.17 8.80
C CYS A 131 -13.26 -5.51 9.78
N ASN A 132 -14.52 -5.22 9.45
CA ASN A 132 -15.67 -5.37 10.37
C ASN A 132 -15.75 -6.80 10.95
N LYS A 133 -15.50 -7.79 10.10
CA LYS A 133 -15.50 -9.19 10.51
C LYS A 133 -14.43 -9.52 11.57
N ALA A 134 -13.25 -8.89 11.49
CA ALA A 134 -12.20 -9.07 12.50
C ALA A 134 -12.55 -8.37 13.82
N VAL A 135 -13.23 -7.22 13.75
CA VAL A 135 -13.71 -6.50 14.93
C VAL A 135 -14.78 -7.32 15.66
N GLU A 136 -15.76 -7.82 14.92
CA GLU A 136 -16.90 -8.55 15.49
C GLU A 136 -16.52 -9.95 15.98
N GLU A 137 -15.76 -10.73 15.19
CA GLU A 137 -15.49 -12.14 15.52
C GLU A 137 -14.18 -12.34 16.29
N LEU A 138 -13.18 -11.45 16.14
CA LEU A 138 -11.87 -11.59 16.80
C LEU A 138 -11.65 -10.55 17.92
N GLY A 139 -12.56 -9.59 18.09
CA GLY A 139 -12.38 -8.48 19.03
C GLY A 139 -11.20 -7.57 18.67
N TYR A 140 -10.79 -7.56 17.40
CA TYR A 140 -9.64 -6.78 16.95
C TYR A 140 -9.95 -5.27 17.00
N LYS A 141 -8.97 -4.50 17.50
CA LYS A 141 -8.95 -3.03 17.47
C LYS A 141 -7.52 -2.57 17.16
N PRO A 142 -7.32 -1.59 16.25
CA PRO A 142 -6.00 -1.04 15.98
C PRO A 142 -5.48 -0.33 17.24
N ILE A 143 -4.22 -0.57 17.55
CA ILE A 143 -3.53 0.06 18.68
C ILE A 143 -2.84 1.34 18.20
N VAL A 144 -2.27 1.30 17.01
CA VAL A 144 -1.52 2.41 16.40
C VAL A 144 -2.33 3.04 15.27
N THR A 145 -2.58 4.34 15.37
CA THR A 145 -3.20 5.16 14.30
C THR A 145 -2.12 5.71 13.38
N LEU A 146 -2.34 5.73 12.06
CA LEU A 146 -1.33 6.21 11.10
C LEU A 146 -1.10 7.71 11.24
N MET A 147 -2.12 8.48 11.61
CA MET A 147 -1.98 9.91 11.86
C MET A 147 -1.13 10.25 13.09
N VAL A 148 -0.99 9.33 14.05
CA VAL A 148 -0.24 9.54 15.31
C VAL A 148 1.28 9.36 15.11
N LEU A 149 1.71 8.73 14.01
CA LEU A 149 3.14 8.67 13.64
C LEU A 149 3.76 10.06 13.43
N ASN A 150 2.96 11.11 13.20
CA ASN A 150 3.41 12.52 13.18
C ASN A 150 4.00 13.03 14.51
N LEU A 151 3.94 12.27 15.61
CA LEU A 151 4.35 12.74 16.93
C LEU A 151 5.53 11.98 17.54
N ASN A 152 6.12 11.00 16.86
CA ASN A 152 7.25 10.30 17.45
C ASN A 152 8.30 9.81 16.42
N PRO A 153 9.41 10.55 16.22
CA PRO A 153 10.49 10.15 15.32
C PRO A 153 11.24 8.87 15.79
N SER A 154 10.93 8.36 16.99
CA SER A 154 11.58 7.15 17.55
C SER A 154 11.00 5.82 17.04
N VAL A 155 9.95 5.85 16.21
CA VAL A 155 9.30 4.62 15.68
C VAL A 155 9.88 4.19 14.31
N LEU A 156 10.63 5.07 13.63
CA LEU A 156 11.22 4.80 12.31
C LEU A 156 12.65 4.24 12.36
N SER A 157 13.16 3.88 13.54
CA SER A 157 14.56 3.49 13.76
C SER A 157 14.84 1.98 13.78
N TYR A 158 13.94 1.15 13.22
CA TYR A 158 14.20 -0.29 13.01
C TYR A 158 14.45 -0.61 11.53
#